data_AF-A0A357EB10-F1
#
_entry.id   AF-A0A357EB10-F1
#
_cell.length_a   1.000
_cell.length_b   1.000
_cell.length_c   1.000
_cell.angle_alpha   90.00
_cell.angle_beta   90.00
_cell.angle_gamma   90.00
#
_symmetry.space_group_name_H-M   'P 1'
#
loop_
_entity.id
_entity.type
_entity.pdbx_description
1 polymer ?
#
loop_
_entity_poly.entity_id
_entity_poly.type
_entity_poly.pdbx_seq_one_letter_code
_entity_poly.pdbx_strand_id
1 'polypeptide(L)'
;LVVEEESVELKIQGRLDRLDRHRDSGVLRIIDYKYKTGGTMKPEDRNLRQSAVRGARLQPPFYARLDLAELGTTEEVQLLFVAPNWPKRINRSMFAKRDQSGNVGALIQDTIERLVTGLKAGQFFILPGTYCETCEYRVACRCEHQLTWWRSYRAPESKDLRSLRAIKVQDE
;
A
#
# COMPACT_ATOMS: atom_id res chain seq x y z
N LEU A 1 13.82 -29.79 -12.95
CA LEU A 1 13.33 -29.43 -11.60
C LEU A 1 12.32 -28.33 -11.79
N VAL A 2 11.05 -28.68 -11.90
CA VAL A 2 9.96 -27.70 -11.88
C VAL A 2 9.87 -27.29 -10.42
N VAL A 3 10.32 -26.09 -10.09
CA VAL A 3 10.03 -25.50 -8.79
C VAL A 3 8.55 -25.17 -8.84
N GLU A 4 7.73 -26.01 -8.23
CA GLU A 4 6.34 -25.64 -7.95
C GLU A 4 6.42 -24.40 -7.04
N GLU A 5 6.04 -23.23 -7.57
CA GLU A 5 5.93 -22.02 -6.79
C GLU A 5 4.84 -22.23 -5.76
N GLU A 6 5.25 -22.60 -4.54
CA GLU A 6 4.36 -22.71 -3.40
C GLU A 6 3.64 -21.37 -3.21
N SER A 7 2.31 -21.38 -3.31
CA SER A 7 1.52 -20.16 -3.16
C SER A 7 1.79 -19.54 -1.79
N VAL A 8 2.25 -18.30 -1.79
CA VAL A 8 2.63 -17.61 -0.55
C VAL A 8 1.38 -17.20 0.22
N GLU A 9 0.95 -18.03 1.16
CA GLU A 9 -0.17 -17.69 2.04
C GLU A 9 0.24 -16.57 3.02
N LEU A 10 -0.54 -15.49 3.03
CA LEU A 10 -0.46 -14.39 4.00
C LEU A 10 -1.84 -14.18 4.62
N LYS A 11 -1.97 -14.54 5.91
CA LYS A 11 -3.18 -14.23 6.67
C LYS A 11 -3.16 -12.77 7.12
N ILE A 12 -4.08 -11.96 6.60
CA ILE A 12 -4.23 -10.55 6.98
C ILE A 12 -5.39 -10.42 7.97
N GLN A 13 -5.13 -9.78 9.09
CA GLN A 13 -6.14 -9.42 10.09
C GLN A 13 -6.01 -7.94 10.40
N GLY A 14 -7.14 -7.29 10.68
CA GLY A 14 -7.16 -5.86 10.94
C GLY A 14 -8.51 -5.40 11.47
N ARG A 15 -8.65 -4.08 11.61
CA ARG A 15 -9.88 -3.42 12.04
C ARG A 15 -10.29 -2.39 10.99
N LEU A 16 -11.57 -2.40 10.65
CA LEU A 16 -12.17 -1.34 9.83
C LEU A 16 -12.54 -0.16 10.71
N ASP A 17 -12.30 1.05 10.21
CA ASP A 17 -12.72 2.28 10.88
C ASP A 17 -14.24 2.50 10.75
N ARG A 18 -14.76 2.38 9.51
CA ARG A 18 -16.18 2.56 9.21
C ARG A 18 -16.61 1.80 7.96
N LEU A 19 -17.82 1.25 8.02
CA LEU A 19 -18.52 0.63 6.90
C LEU A 19 -19.87 1.35 6.70
N ASP A 20 -20.09 1.87 5.50
CA ASP A 20 -21.38 2.46 5.11
C ASP A 20 -22.06 1.53 4.10
N ARG A 21 -23.38 1.32 4.27
CA ARG A 21 -24.23 0.59 3.32
C ARG A 21 -25.19 1.55 2.64
N HIS A 22 -25.23 1.53 1.31
CA HIS A 22 -26.22 2.29 0.57
C HIS A 22 -27.61 1.71 0.80
N ARG A 23 -28.60 2.56 1.12
CA ARG A 23 -29.94 2.11 1.52
C ARG A 23 -30.66 1.34 0.42
N ASP A 24 -30.60 1.84 -0.82
CA ASP A 24 -31.39 1.26 -1.92
C ASP A 24 -30.65 0.12 -2.64
N SER A 25 -29.41 0.33 -3.08
CA SER A 25 -28.62 -0.70 -3.77
C SER A 25 -27.98 -1.74 -2.86
N GLY A 26 -27.88 -1.49 -1.55
CA GLY A 26 -27.23 -2.38 -0.59
C GLY A 26 -25.70 -2.46 -0.72
N VAL A 27 -25.08 -1.72 -1.66
CA VAL A 27 -23.63 -1.72 -1.87
C VAL A 27 -22.90 -1.11 -0.68
N LEU A 28 -21.70 -1.61 -0.41
CA LEU A 28 -20.87 -1.19 0.70
C LEU A 28 -19.75 -0.27 0.24
N ARG A 29 -19.43 0.72 1.07
CA ARG A 29 -18.16 1.44 1.01
C ARG A 29 -17.45 1.37 2.36
N ILE A 30 -16.14 1.20 2.32
CA ILE A 30 -15.30 1.23 3.51
C ILE A 30 -14.66 2.61 3.59
N ILE A 31 -14.67 3.23 4.78
CA ILE A 31 -14.05 4.53 5.02
C ILE A 31 -12.99 4.34 6.11
N ASP A 32 -11.78 4.79 5.82
CA ASP A 32 -10.65 4.83 6.73
C ASP A 32 -10.24 6.29 6.98
N TYR A 33 -10.17 6.68 8.26
CA TYR A 33 -9.95 8.07 8.65
C TYR A 33 -8.45 8.35 8.80
N LYS A 34 -7.98 9.38 8.12
CA LYS A 34 -6.57 9.80 8.15
C LYS A 34 -6.43 11.25 8.59
N TYR A 35 -5.71 11.48 9.69
CA TYR A 35 -5.31 12.83 10.09
C TYR A 35 -4.07 13.30 9.34
N LYS A 36 -4.05 14.57 8.91
CA LYS A 36 -2.90 15.17 8.20
C LYS A 36 -2.58 16.55 8.75
N THR A 37 -1.31 16.77 9.06
CA THR A 37 -0.78 18.05 9.58
C THR A 37 -0.16 18.94 8.51
N GLY A 38 0.30 18.37 7.39
CA GLY A 38 0.88 19.12 6.28
C GLY A 38 -0.15 20.00 5.55
N GLY A 39 0.33 20.86 4.64
CA GLY A 39 -0.52 21.83 3.93
C GLY A 39 -1.21 21.31 2.65
N THR A 40 -0.77 20.16 2.11
CA THR A 40 -1.33 19.61 0.86
C THR A 40 -1.37 18.08 0.84
N MET A 41 -2.21 17.54 -0.05
CA MET A 41 -2.30 16.10 -0.30
C MET A 41 -1.08 15.60 -1.07
N LYS A 42 -0.38 14.63 -0.47
CA LYS A 42 0.78 13.98 -1.08
C LYS A 42 0.39 13.15 -2.31
N PRO A 43 1.27 12.99 -3.32
CA PRO A 43 0.97 12.18 -4.50
C PRO A 43 0.52 10.75 -4.16
N GLU A 44 1.12 10.14 -3.13
CA GLU A 44 0.79 8.76 -2.74
C GLU A 44 -0.62 8.65 -2.14
N ASP A 45 -1.10 9.73 -1.51
CA ASP A 45 -2.45 9.80 -0.99
C ASP A 45 -3.45 10.12 -2.10
N ARG A 46 -3.04 10.82 -3.17
CA ARG A 46 -3.91 11.21 -4.28
C ARG A 46 -4.18 10.07 -5.26
N ASN A 47 -3.16 9.27 -5.59
CA ASN A 47 -3.26 8.17 -6.54
C ASN A 47 -3.06 6.82 -5.84
N LEU A 48 -4.16 6.26 -5.34
CA LEU A 48 -4.12 5.01 -4.56
C LEU A 48 -3.74 3.79 -5.42
N ARG A 49 -4.15 3.75 -6.69
CA ARG A 49 -3.77 2.68 -7.66
C ARG A 49 -2.26 2.64 -7.83
N GLN A 50 -1.66 3.78 -8.17
CA GLN A 50 -0.22 3.92 -8.36
C GLN A 50 0.56 3.62 -7.07
N SER A 51 0.05 4.06 -5.92
CA SER A 51 0.67 3.76 -4.62
C SER A 51 0.65 2.28 -4.30
N ALA A 52 -0.48 1.60 -4.48
CA ALA A 52 -0.64 0.19 -4.18
C ALA A 52 0.33 -0.66 -5.02
N VAL A 53 0.44 -0.38 -6.31
CA VAL A 53 1.40 -1.03 -7.22
C VAL A 53 2.86 -0.79 -6.80
N ARG A 54 3.16 0.32 -6.10
CA ARG A 54 4.50 0.58 -5.56
C ARG A 54 4.73 0.00 -4.17
N GLY A 55 3.79 -0.81 -3.66
CA GLY A 55 3.84 -1.39 -2.32
C GLY A 55 3.53 -0.38 -1.21
N ALA A 56 2.93 0.77 -1.53
CA ALA A 56 2.56 1.82 -0.60
C ALA A 56 1.03 1.93 -0.48
N ARG A 57 0.53 2.45 0.65
CA ARG A 57 -0.92 2.61 0.89
C ARG A 57 -1.72 1.34 0.58
N LEU A 58 -1.26 0.19 1.10
CA LEU A 58 -1.90 -1.12 0.87
C LEU A 58 -3.20 -1.35 1.67
N GLN A 59 -3.57 -0.44 2.59
CA GLN A 59 -4.83 -0.56 3.33
C GLN A 59 -6.07 -0.61 2.39
N PRO A 60 -6.28 0.35 1.46
CA PRO A 60 -7.36 0.28 0.48
C PRO A 60 -7.49 -1.04 -0.32
N PRO A 61 -6.44 -1.56 -0.99
CA PRO A 61 -6.56 -2.84 -1.71
C PRO A 61 -6.81 -4.03 -0.78
N PHE A 62 -6.29 -4.03 0.45
CA PHE A 62 -6.63 -5.09 1.42
C PHE A 62 -8.10 -5.02 1.84
N TYR A 63 -8.62 -3.84 2.14
CA TYR A 63 -10.03 -3.65 2.47
C TYR A 63 -10.96 -4.02 1.30
N ALA A 64 -10.57 -3.72 0.06
CA ALA A 64 -11.35 -4.09 -1.13
C ALA A 64 -11.46 -5.61 -1.34
N ARG A 65 -10.53 -6.38 -0.79
CA ARG A 65 -10.49 -7.86 -0.82
C ARG A 65 -11.19 -8.54 0.35
N LEU A 66 -11.60 -7.80 1.38
CA LEU A 66 -12.30 -8.41 2.51
C LEU A 66 -13.64 -8.99 2.04
N ASP A 67 -13.87 -10.25 2.39
CA ASP A 67 -15.16 -10.88 2.18
C ASP A 67 -16.15 -10.37 3.24
N LEU A 68 -17.08 -9.55 2.77
CA LEU A 68 -18.19 -9.00 3.56
C LEU A 68 -19.53 -9.41 2.94
N ALA A 69 -19.59 -10.53 2.21
CA ALA A 69 -20.77 -10.93 1.42
C ALA A 69 -22.06 -11.00 2.26
N GLU A 70 -21.97 -11.38 3.53
CA GLU A 70 -23.11 -11.37 4.47
C GLU A 70 -23.71 -9.97 4.69
N LEU A 71 -22.92 -8.91 4.51
CA LEU A 71 -23.33 -7.51 4.69
C LEU A 71 -23.66 -6.82 3.36
N GLY A 72 -23.06 -7.27 2.25
CA GLY A 72 -23.24 -6.74 0.90
C GLY A 72 -21.95 -6.76 0.06
N THR A 73 -22.01 -6.16 -1.13
CA THR A 73 -20.85 -6.06 -2.03
C THR A 73 -20.11 -4.75 -1.81
N THR A 74 -18.85 -4.82 -1.37
CA THR A 74 -17.93 -3.66 -1.36
C THR A 74 -17.73 -3.15 -2.79
N GLU A 75 -17.98 -1.87 -3.05
CA GLU A 75 -17.71 -1.25 -4.36
C GLU A 75 -16.49 -0.33 -4.32
N GLU A 76 -16.23 0.30 -3.17
CA GLU A 76 -15.13 1.24 -3.03
C GLU A 76 -14.59 1.30 -1.60
N VAL A 77 -13.33 1.73 -1.51
CA VAL A 77 -12.65 2.05 -0.26
C VAL A 77 -12.17 3.50 -0.33
N GLN A 78 -12.44 4.26 0.72
CA GLN A 78 -12.08 5.67 0.82
C GLN A 78 -11.08 5.91 1.94
N LEU A 79 -10.03 6.68 1.65
CA LEU A 79 -9.26 7.35 2.67
C LEU A 79 -9.88 8.75 2.87
N LEU A 80 -10.54 8.97 4.01
CA LEU A 80 -11.09 10.27 4.38
C LEU A 80 -10.08 11.05 5.20
N PHE A 81 -9.58 12.14 4.63
CA PHE A 81 -8.58 13.00 5.25
C PHE A 81 -9.21 14.11 6.08
N VAL A 82 -8.87 14.17 7.36
CA VAL A 82 -9.10 15.32 8.24
C VAL A 82 -7.79 16.11 8.28
N ALA A 83 -7.77 17.26 7.59
CA ALA A 83 -6.56 18.02 7.32
C ALA A 83 -6.79 19.52 7.55
N PRO A 84 -6.68 20.02 8.80
CA PRO A 84 -7.04 21.40 9.15
C PRO A 84 -6.32 22.48 8.35
N ASN A 85 -5.08 22.19 7.92
CA ASN A 85 -4.20 23.12 7.21
C ASN A 85 -4.34 23.07 5.67
N TRP A 86 -5.22 22.23 5.12
CA TRP A 86 -5.46 22.18 3.68
C TRP A 86 -6.52 23.20 3.27
N PRO A 87 -6.49 23.70 2.02
CA PRO A 87 -7.57 24.54 1.49
C PRO A 87 -8.95 23.90 1.65
N LYS A 88 -9.03 22.58 1.40
CA LYS A 88 -10.20 21.75 1.70
C LYS A 88 -9.90 20.85 2.91
N ARG A 89 -10.45 21.20 4.07
CA ARG A 89 -10.14 20.55 5.36
C ARG A 89 -10.58 19.11 5.47
N ILE A 90 -11.63 18.73 4.73
CA ILE A 90 -12.09 17.35 4.60
C ILE A 90 -11.96 16.96 3.14
N ASN A 91 -11.08 16.02 2.83
CA ASN A 91 -10.88 15.53 1.47
C ASN A 91 -10.90 14.00 1.46
N ARG A 92 -11.03 13.39 0.29
CA ARG A 92 -10.99 11.93 0.16
C ARG A 92 -10.24 11.49 -1.08
N SER A 93 -9.65 10.31 -0.97
CA SER A 93 -9.16 9.53 -2.11
C SER A 93 -9.89 8.20 -2.14
N MET A 94 -10.09 7.65 -3.34
CA MET A 94 -10.93 6.48 -3.55
C MET A 94 -10.12 5.40 -4.27
N PHE A 95 -10.37 4.15 -3.90
CA PHE A 95 -9.88 2.95 -4.55
C PHE A 95 -11.11 2.09 -4.86
N ALA A 96 -11.38 1.83 -6.14
CA ALA A 96 -12.57 1.09 -6.54
C ALA A 96 -12.29 -0.41 -6.47
N LYS A 97 -13.26 -1.25 -6.10
CA LYS A 97 -13.08 -2.71 -6.08
C LYS A 97 -12.69 -3.25 -7.45
N ARG A 98 -13.17 -2.63 -8.53
CA ARG A 98 -12.77 -2.98 -9.91
C ARG A 98 -11.26 -2.84 -10.16
N ASP A 99 -10.57 -1.95 -9.43
CA ASP A 99 -9.11 -1.77 -9.56
C ASP A 99 -8.33 -2.99 -9.02
N GLN A 100 -9.03 -3.89 -8.31
CA GLN A 100 -8.50 -5.17 -7.87
C GLN A 100 -8.45 -6.22 -8.99
N SER A 101 -9.15 -5.96 -10.09
CA SER A 101 -9.21 -6.82 -11.27
C SER A 101 -8.37 -6.22 -12.40
N GLY A 102 -8.08 -7.02 -13.43
CA GLY A 102 -7.32 -6.58 -14.60
C GLY A 102 -5.84 -6.34 -14.31
N ASN A 103 -5.20 -5.52 -15.15
CA ASN A 103 -3.75 -5.31 -15.13
C ASN A 103 -3.25 -4.68 -13.81
N VAL A 104 -3.97 -3.67 -13.29
CA VAL A 104 -3.60 -3.04 -12.00
C VAL A 104 -3.72 -4.02 -10.85
N GLY A 105 -4.79 -4.81 -10.81
CA GLY A 105 -4.97 -5.87 -9.82
C GLY A 105 -3.82 -6.89 -9.83
N ALA A 106 -3.40 -7.33 -11.02
CA ALA A 106 -2.28 -8.25 -11.20
C ALA A 106 -0.95 -7.64 -10.71
N LEU A 107 -0.68 -6.38 -11.03
CA LEU A 107 0.52 -5.66 -10.55
C LEU A 107 0.54 -5.50 -9.03
N ILE A 108 -0.62 -5.21 -8.41
CA ILE A 108 -0.74 -5.16 -6.94
C ILE A 108 -0.47 -6.53 -6.33
N GLN A 109 -1.00 -7.61 -6.94
CA GLN A 109 -0.79 -8.97 -6.48
C GLN A 109 0.68 -9.39 -6.55
N ASP A 110 1.34 -9.18 -7.70
CA ASP A 110 2.77 -9.44 -7.89
C ASP A 110 3.62 -8.65 -6.89
N THR A 111 3.27 -7.38 -6.63
CA THR A 111 3.93 -6.56 -5.62
C THR A 111 3.80 -7.17 -4.22
N ILE A 112 2.59 -7.61 -3.82
CA ILE A 112 2.36 -8.22 -2.51
C ILE A 112 3.12 -9.55 -2.40
N GLU A 113 3.06 -10.41 -3.42
CA GLU A 113 3.77 -11.69 -3.45
C GLU A 113 5.27 -11.49 -3.29
N ARG A 114 5.89 -10.58 -4.05
CA ARG A 114 7.31 -10.26 -3.89
C ARG A 114 7.67 -9.78 -2.49
N LEU A 115 6.85 -8.90 -1.91
CA LEU A 115 7.07 -8.42 -0.54
C LEU A 115 6.99 -9.56 0.47
N VAL A 116 5.99 -10.44 0.37
CA VAL A 116 5.81 -11.55 1.32
C VAL A 116 6.88 -12.63 1.12
N THR A 117 7.24 -12.96 -0.11
CA THR A 117 8.35 -13.88 -0.42
C THR A 117 9.65 -13.37 0.20
N GLY A 118 9.96 -12.09 0.04
CA GLY A 118 11.13 -11.48 0.68
C GLY A 118 11.08 -11.58 2.20
N LEU A 119 9.93 -11.28 2.81
CA LEU A 119 9.74 -11.42 4.26
C LEU A 119 9.97 -12.87 4.74
N LYS A 120 9.41 -13.87 4.04
CA LYS A 120 9.59 -15.29 4.37
C LYS A 120 11.04 -15.75 4.17
N ALA A 121 11.75 -15.18 3.19
CA ALA A 121 13.15 -15.44 2.94
C ALA A 121 14.12 -14.69 3.88
N GLY A 122 13.62 -13.94 4.88
CA GLY A 122 14.45 -13.19 5.83
C GLY A 122 15.16 -12.00 5.19
N GLN A 123 14.60 -11.45 4.11
CA GLN A 123 15.20 -10.38 3.35
C GLN A 123 14.82 -9.00 3.91
N PHE A 124 15.75 -8.38 4.65
CA PHE A 124 15.56 -7.07 5.27
C PHE A 124 16.52 -6.04 4.67
N PHE A 125 16.00 -5.16 3.82
CA PHE A 125 16.81 -4.20 3.07
C PHE A 125 16.79 -2.81 3.66
N ILE A 126 17.96 -2.16 3.69
CA ILE A 126 18.05 -0.74 4.03
C ILE A 126 17.77 0.05 2.76
N LEU A 127 16.53 0.54 2.66
CA LEU A 127 16.09 1.47 1.62
C LEU A 127 15.86 2.84 2.28
N PRO A 128 16.76 3.82 2.12
CA PRO A 128 16.53 5.16 2.67
C PRO A 128 15.37 5.88 1.97
N GLY A 129 14.69 6.75 2.70
CA GLY A 129 13.59 7.59 2.22
C GLY A 129 13.12 8.59 3.27
N THR A 130 12.03 9.31 3.01
CA THR A 130 11.51 10.35 3.92
C THR A 130 11.08 9.79 5.28
N TYR A 131 10.67 8.52 5.36
CA TYR A 131 10.38 7.84 6.62
C TYR A 131 11.60 7.67 7.53
N CYS A 132 12.83 7.85 7.04
CA CYS A 132 14.02 7.80 7.88
C CYS A 132 14.05 8.93 8.91
N GLU A 133 13.40 10.07 8.65
CA GLU A 133 13.37 11.23 9.56
C GLU A 133 12.68 10.92 10.90
N THR A 134 11.74 9.97 10.90
CA THR A 134 10.96 9.57 12.08
C THR A 134 11.13 8.09 12.43
N CYS A 135 12.12 7.40 11.85
CA CYS A 135 12.32 5.98 12.06
C CYS A 135 13.09 5.73 13.37
N GLU A 136 12.47 5.04 14.32
CA GLU A 136 13.07 4.71 15.63
C GLU A 136 14.34 3.84 15.49
N TYR A 137 14.44 3.06 14.41
CA TYR A 137 15.59 2.20 14.12
C TYR A 137 16.72 2.89 13.35
N ARG A 138 16.66 4.22 13.14
CA ARG A 138 17.67 4.97 12.35
C ARG A 138 19.09 4.77 12.86
N VAL A 139 19.27 4.76 14.19
CA VAL A 139 20.60 4.56 14.81
C VAL A 139 21.13 3.14 14.59
N ALA A 140 20.25 2.14 14.58
CA ALA A 140 20.61 0.74 14.39
C ALA A 140 20.90 0.41 12.92
N CYS A 141 20.12 0.95 11.98
CA CYS A 141 20.25 0.58 10.57
C CYS A 141 21.53 1.13 9.91
N ARG A 142 22.17 2.15 10.51
CA ARG A 142 23.40 2.79 10.00
C ARG A 142 23.27 3.21 8.53
N CYS A 143 22.09 3.66 8.11
CA CYS A 143 21.84 4.02 6.71
C CYS A 143 22.68 5.19 6.20
N GLU A 144 23.24 6.00 7.11
CA GLU A 144 24.15 7.11 6.81
C GLU A 144 25.63 6.67 6.76
N HIS A 145 25.96 5.47 7.26
CA HIS A 145 27.32 4.95 7.18
C HIS A 145 27.60 4.49 5.75
N GLN A 146 28.53 5.18 5.08
CA GLN A 146 28.78 5.05 3.63
C GLN A 146 28.96 3.60 3.16
N LEU A 147 29.74 2.78 3.88
CA LEU A 147 29.99 1.39 3.49
C LEU A 147 28.74 0.50 3.64
N THR A 148 27.95 0.71 4.69
CA THR A 148 26.69 -0.02 4.91
C THR A 148 25.69 0.33 3.84
N TRP A 149 25.55 1.62 3.56
CA TRP A 149 24.69 2.13 2.50
C TRP A 149 25.08 1.55 1.13
N TRP A 150 26.37 1.60 0.77
CA TRP A 150 26.84 1.12 -0.54
C TRP A 150 26.58 -0.37 -0.74
N ARG A 151 26.82 -1.18 0.29
CA ARG A 151 26.52 -2.63 0.28
C ARG A 151 25.04 -2.90 0.09
N SER A 152 24.18 -2.26 0.91
CA SER A 152 22.72 -2.39 0.79
C SER A 152 22.22 -1.91 -0.57
N TYR A 153 22.76 -0.79 -1.05
CA TYR A 153 22.35 -0.20 -2.32
C TYR A 153 22.66 -1.13 -3.49
N ARG A 154 23.84 -1.77 -3.53
CA ARG A 154 24.24 -2.62 -4.66
C ARG A 154 23.71 -4.06 -4.60
N ALA A 155 23.14 -4.49 -3.47
CA ALA A 155 22.52 -5.80 -3.35
C ALA A 155 21.43 -5.99 -4.44
N PRO A 156 21.46 -7.09 -5.21
CA PRO A 156 20.49 -7.36 -6.26
C PRO A 156 19.04 -7.28 -5.78
N GLU A 157 18.77 -7.78 -4.59
CA GLU A 157 17.44 -7.86 -4.00
C GLU A 157 16.94 -6.47 -3.57
N SER A 158 17.83 -5.61 -3.07
CA SER A 158 17.52 -4.19 -2.84
C SER A 158 17.19 -3.46 -4.14
N LYS A 159 17.82 -3.84 -5.27
CA LYS A 159 17.51 -3.26 -6.59
C LYS A 159 16.11 -3.67 -7.03
N ASP A 160 15.71 -4.92 -6.82
CA ASP A 160 14.38 -5.41 -7.14
C ASP A 160 13.29 -4.64 -6.39
N LEU A 161 13.42 -4.47 -5.07
CA LEU A 161 12.46 -3.67 -4.29
C LEU A 161 12.42 -2.19 -4.68
N ARG A 162 13.55 -1.60 -5.08
CA ARG A 162 13.55 -0.23 -5.61
C ARG A 162 12.84 -0.13 -6.95
N SER A 163 12.89 -1.19 -7.77
CA SER A 163 12.20 -1.21 -9.06
C SER A 163 10.68 -1.12 -8.91
N LEU A 164 10.12 -1.72 -7.84
CA LEU A 164 8.70 -1.57 -7.50
C LEU A 164 8.29 -0.11 -7.35
N ARG A 165 9.13 0.72 -6.73
CA ARG A 165 8.88 2.16 -6.53
C ARG A 165 8.88 2.97 -7.84
N ALA A 166 9.44 2.41 -8.91
CA ALA A 166 9.51 3.05 -10.23
C ALA A 166 8.38 2.64 -11.16
N ILE A 167 7.57 1.63 -10.80
CA ILE A 167 6.44 1.18 -11.63
C ILE A 167 5.50 2.36 -11.89
N LYS A 168 4.96 2.44 -13.11
CA LYS A 168 3.96 3.41 -13.53
C LYS A 168 2.68 2.68 -13.93
N VAL A 169 1.56 3.16 -13.43
CA VAL A 169 0.23 2.74 -13.85
C VAL A 169 -0.23 3.76 -14.89
N GLN A 170 -0.66 3.29 -16.07
CA GLN A 170 -1.32 4.15 -17.04
C GLN A 170 -2.76 4.38 -16.59
N ASP A 171 -3.23 5.62 -16.70
CA ASP A 171 -4.66 5.91 -16.57
C ASP A 171 -5.32 5.47 -17.87
N GLU A 172 -6.16 4.43 -17.80
CA GLU A 172 -7.12 4.07 -18.85
C GLU A 172 -8.27 5.10 -18.88
#